data_AF-A0A812JCR8-F1
#
_entry.id   AF-A0A812JCR8-F1
#
_cell.length_a   1.000
_cell.length_b   1.000
_cell.length_c   1.000
_cell.angle_alpha   90.00
_cell.angle_beta   90.00
_cell.angle_gamma   90.00
#
_symmetry.space_group_name_H-M   'P 1'
#
loop_
_entity.id
_entity.type
_entity.pdbx_description
1 polymer ?
#
loop_
_entity_poly.entity_id
_entity_poly.type
_entity_poly.pdbx_seq_one_letter_code
_entity_poly.pdbx_strand_id
1 'polypeptide(L)'
;MRFCGRPVDRAAALASRKDGEAIRQLSEGPSARFLVVHTKRVLATKTSLAWLQRGQIDNLASVAKDLIYLGPLAETYGSSGCALPHKAEAFAVDLATLGVPEEKVLAAADGAALRSGRELLVSEASDDEVTVAGLALAMADWHQSARFEGRSGKATIPVEGGAKRQVEGGTAKVYPRTDPVAIGLILSPDGRRILLGRSHKYPAGMYTCLSGFIDSCESVEEAFRREAFEEAGVVLDSISLVASQPWPIGRGGSCELMLGCRAVAASEEVSVNKEEIDDARWFTRKEVQQMLQQKHPNGLWVPPRFAIANSLITEFATASRSLPPVGGIKGIMGLGDKMSKSHLDRFKSFEKLPPKQAILALCADMGAEDWNTQEETRKYAEKHLRILSGLYGIVRPYDDVKPVRDVPMNAKIKTKKGLYLTEFWGDSITKQLSKDLKSVSEGNKGGHCLLVKCTSDEYFQSVQAHNLPEGTTLVEIQFEQAPEDVVAKARCLFARFVVEKKICTPEGLKDFKSQEWSLDERRCTIQKVFYVWIGDERHRKQKKSKKDDKGKDKDKSDASGEDKKKATKKKKAAKEAQDFSDMESDEPKPKGKKKKAERDRTPPQDFSDMDSEAGI
;
A
#
# COMPACT_ATOMS: atom_id res chain seq x y z
N MET A 1 1.75 6.10 13.45
CA MET A 1 1.09 5.21 14.42
C MET A 1 1.87 5.26 15.72
N ARG A 2 1.22 5.42 16.88
CA ARG A 2 1.89 5.37 18.20
C ARG A 2 2.03 3.92 18.71
N PHE A 3 2.82 3.69 19.75
CA PHE A 3 3.22 2.36 20.23
C PHE A 3 4.05 1.52 19.25
N CYS A 4 4.58 2.17 18.21
CA CYS A 4 5.46 1.59 17.22
C CYS A 4 6.83 2.27 17.30
N GLY A 5 7.89 1.55 16.98
CA GLY A 5 9.25 2.08 16.97
C GLY A 5 10.24 1.14 17.62
N ARG A 6 11.48 1.60 17.76
CA ARG A 6 12.56 0.86 18.43
C ARG A 6 13.23 1.72 19.52
N PRO A 7 12.46 2.29 20.47
CA PRO A 7 13.02 3.13 21.53
C PRO A 7 13.83 2.35 22.58
N VAL A 8 13.72 1.02 22.57
CA VAL A 8 14.46 0.10 23.45
C VAL A 8 15.21 -0.90 22.58
N ASP A 9 16.51 -1.05 22.81
CA ASP A 9 17.29 -2.08 22.15
C ASP A 9 17.04 -3.44 22.80
N ARG A 10 16.08 -4.17 22.22
CA ARG A 10 15.70 -5.51 22.69
C ARG A 10 16.80 -6.56 22.48
N ALA A 11 17.72 -6.36 21.54
CA ALA A 11 18.80 -7.30 21.26
C ALA A 11 19.89 -7.18 22.33
N ALA A 12 20.30 -5.96 22.68
CA ALA A 12 21.18 -5.71 23.82
C ALA A 12 20.55 -6.23 25.12
N ALA A 13 19.24 -6.01 25.32
CA ALA A 13 18.53 -6.53 26.48
C ALA A 13 18.55 -8.06 26.57
N LEU A 14 18.49 -8.78 25.44
CA LEU A 14 18.45 -10.24 25.42
C LEU A 14 19.73 -10.89 25.98
N ALA A 15 20.90 -10.27 25.76
CA ALA A 15 22.17 -10.75 26.29
C ALA A 15 22.19 -10.71 27.82
N SER A 16 21.72 -9.60 28.41
CA SER A 16 21.72 -9.39 29.87
C SER A 16 20.59 -10.13 30.58
N ARG A 17 19.42 -10.32 29.93
CA ARG A 17 18.22 -10.91 30.55
C ARG A 17 18.48 -12.28 31.19
N LYS A 18 19.31 -13.13 30.58
CA LYS A 18 19.55 -14.49 31.09
C LYS A 18 20.42 -14.52 32.36
N ASP A 19 21.17 -13.46 32.61
CA ASP A 19 22.07 -13.35 33.74
C ASP A 19 21.41 -12.48 34.83
N GLY A 20 20.89 -13.15 35.86
CA GLY A 20 20.23 -12.47 36.97
C GLY A 20 21.15 -11.52 37.74
N GLU A 21 22.45 -11.82 37.80
CA GLU A 21 23.43 -10.96 38.47
C GLU A 21 23.72 -9.72 37.61
N ALA A 22 23.85 -9.88 36.29
CA ALA A 22 23.97 -8.74 35.38
C ALA A 22 22.76 -7.81 35.47
N ILE A 23 21.53 -8.34 35.51
CA ILE A 23 20.32 -7.52 35.68
C ILE A 23 20.33 -6.78 37.02
N ARG A 24 20.77 -7.44 38.09
CA ARG A 24 20.90 -6.81 39.41
C ARG A 24 21.88 -5.64 39.37
N GLN A 25 23.08 -5.85 38.81
CA GLN A 25 24.09 -4.80 38.66
C GLN A 25 23.59 -3.63 37.82
N LEU A 26 22.90 -3.91 36.71
CA LEU A 26 22.27 -2.86 35.88
C LEU A 26 21.20 -2.08 36.66
N SER A 27 20.43 -2.73 37.53
CA SER A 27 19.40 -2.08 38.35
C SER A 27 19.94 -1.22 39.50
N GLU A 28 21.18 -1.45 39.91
CA GLU A 28 21.88 -0.71 40.97
C GLU A 28 22.81 0.38 40.38
N GLY A 29 23.06 0.33 39.07
CA GLY A 29 23.94 1.25 38.36
C GLY A 29 23.37 2.68 38.20
N PRO A 30 24.24 3.69 37.98
CA PRO A 30 23.83 5.10 37.87
C PRO A 30 23.00 5.41 36.61
N SER A 31 23.07 4.56 35.58
CA SER A 31 22.27 4.66 34.36
C SER A 31 20.86 4.08 34.50
N ALA A 32 20.55 3.38 35.61
CA ALA A 32 19.26 2.75 35.84
C ALA A 32 18.14 3.79 35.97
N ARG A 33 17.05 3.61 35.23
CA ARG A 33 15.87 4.48 35.26
C ARG A 33 14.61 3.64 35.35
N PHE A 34 13.73 4.00 36.28
CA PHE A 34 12.55 3.24 36.64
C PHE A 34 11.29 3.99 36.23
N LEU A 35 10.54 3.40 35.29
CA LEU A 35 9.20 3.86 34.94
C LEU A 35 8.20 3.20 35.88
N VAL A 36 7.52 4.00 36.69
CA VAL A 36 6.52 3.51 37.63
C VAL A 36 5.21 3.23 36.90
N VAL A 37 4.70 2.01 37.09
CA VAL A 37 3.34 1.61 36.80
C VAL A 37 2.55 1.57 38.12
N HIS A 38 1.33 2.06 38.09
CA HIS A 38 0.41 1.97 39.23
C HIS A 38 -1.01 1.84 38.70
N THR A 39 -1.70 0.73 38.98
CA THR A 39 -3.10 0.48 38.53
C THR A 39 -3.32 0.79 37.05
N LYS A 40 -2.50 0.19 36.16
CA LYS A 40 -2.55 0.37 34.69
C LYS A 40 -2.34 1.81 34.20
N ARG A 41 -1.73 2.66 35.01
CA ARG A 41 -1.28 4.02 34.66
C ARG A 41 0.23 4.10 34.82
N VAL A 42 0.89 4.95 34.06
CA VAL A 42 2.32 5.24 34.21
C VAL A 42 2.55 6.65 34.70
N LEU A 43 3.66 6.85 35.37
CA LEU A 43 4.09 8.16 35.83
C LEU A 43 4.61 9.00 34.66
N ALA A 44 3.98 10.15 34.43
CA ALA A 44 4.30 11.06 33.33
C ALA A 44 3.99 12.51 33.69
N THR A 45 4.75 13.43 33.11
CA THR A 45 4.42 14.87 33.11
C THR A 45 3.39 15.17 32.01
N LYS A 46 3.15 16.45 31.71
CA LYS A 46 2.33 16.82 30.53
C LYS A 46 3.04 16.50 29.20
N THR A 47 4.37 16.55 29.20
CA THR A 47 5.19 16.57 27.98
C THR A 47 6.12 15.37 27.83
N SER A 48 6.33 14.58 28.88
CA SER A 48 7.31 13.49 28.89
C SER A 48 6.94 12.40 29.89
N LEU A 49 7.57 11.23 29.80
CA LEU A 49 7.56 10.27 30.90
C LEU A 49 8.36 10.79 32.09
N ALA A 50 7.95 10.39 33.29
CA ALA A 50 8.63 10.71 34.52
C ALA A 50 9.31 9.46 35.06
N TRP A 51 10.63 9.54 35.18
CA TRP A 51 11.51 8.43 35.53
C TRP A 51 12.07 8.63 36.92
N LEU A 52 12.07 7.57 37.73
CA LEU A 52 12.69 7.58 39.05
C LEU A 52 14.08 6.94 39.02
N GLN A 53 14.92 7.33 39.97
CA GLN A 53 16.22 6.71 40.23
C GLN A 53 16.08 5.61 41.30
N ARG A 54 17.11 4.76 41.41
CA ARG A 54 17.11 3.63 42.34
C ARG A 54 16.82 4.03 43.79
N GLY A 55 17.48 5.08 44.29
CA GLY A 55 17.27 5.57 45.66
C GLY A 55 15.84 6.05 45.94
N GLN A 56 15.14 6.61 44.94
CA GLN A 56 13.73 7.00 45.08
C GLN A 56 12.82 5.77 45.17
N ILE A 57 13.12 4.72 44.39
CA ILE A 57 12.37 3.46 44.43
C ILE A 57 12.59 2.73 45.76
N ASP A 58 13.82 2.64 46.25
CA ASP A 58 14.13 1.95 47.51
C ASP A 58 13.47 2.63 48.73
N ASN A 59 13.21 3.94 48.66
CA ASN A 59 12.43 4.67 49.67
C ASN A 59 10.93 4.34 49.64
N LEU A 60 10.41 3.85 48.51
CA LEU A 60 9.00 3.52 48.33
C LEU A 60 8.71 2.05 48.64
N ALA A 61 9.55 1.13 48.15
CA ALA A 61 9.39 -0.30 48.34
C ALA A 61 10.71 -1.07 48.18
N SER A 62 10.79 -2.25 48.79
CA SER A 62 11.84 -3.22 48.47
C SER A 62 11.47 -3.95 47.16
N VAL A 63 12.17 -3.63 46.08
CA VAL A 63 11.78 -4.04 44.71
C VAL A 63 12.62 -5.17 44.11
N ALA A 64 13.47 -5.84 44.89
CA ALA A 64 14.56 -6.68 44.37
C ALA A 64 14.14 -7.82 43.41
N LYS A 65 12.88 -8.29 43.43
CA LYS A 65 12.39 -9.41 42.59
C LYS A 65 11.31 -9.03 41.56
N ASP A 66 10.76 -7.83 41.64
CA ASP A 66 9.58 -7.42 40.85
C ASP A 66 9.91 -6.40 39.75
N LEU A 67 11.21 -6.24 39.45
CA LEU A 67 11.67 -5.37 38.37
C LEU A 67 11.48 -6.04 37.00
N ILE A 68 10.91 -5.28 36.07
CA ILE A 68 10.75 -5.67 34.68
C ILE A 68 11.80 -4.91 33.88
N TYR A 69 12.86 -5.59 33.45
CA TYR A 69 13.89 -4.99 32.62
C TYR A 69 13.41 -4.84 31.18
N LEU A 70 13.19 -3.58 30.77
CA LEU A 70 12.74 -3.26 29.42
C LEU A 70 13.92 -3.40 28.45
N GLY A 71 15.08 -2.85 28.81
CA GLY A 71 16.30 -2.81 28.02
C GLY A 71 16.95 -1.43 28.04
N PRO A 72 18.11 -1.26 27.40
CA PRO A 72 18.71 0.05 27.25
C PRO A 72 17.90 0.88 26.25
N LEU A 73 17.70 2.15 26.58
CA LEU A 73 17.03 3.11 25.69
C LEU A 73 17.94 3.44 24.50
N ALA A 74 17.33 3.56 23.32
CA ALA A 74 18.02 3.91 22.09
C ALA A 74 18.67 5.30 22.18
N GLU A 75 19.75 5.53 21.44
CA GLU A 75 20.44 6.84 21.43
C GLU A 75 19.52 7.99 20.95
N THR A 76 18.53 7.67 20.10
CA THR A 76 17.55 8.63 19.60
C THR A 76 16.42 8.92 20.60
N TYR A 77 16.35 8.18 21.70
CA TYR A 77 15.24 8.26 22.65
C TYR A 77 15.10 9.66 23.25
N GLY A 78 13.90 10.23 23.20
CA GLY A 78 13.57 11.45 23.93
C GLY A 78 14.38 12.67 23.51
N SER A 79 14.77 12.78 22.23
CA SER A 79 15.54 13.90 21.64
C SER A 79 14.86 15.29 21.76
N SER A 80 13.75 15.38 22.50
CA SER A 80 13.12 16.60 22.99
C SER A 80 12.75 16.45 24.48
N GLY A 81 13.61 16.94 25.38
CA GLY A 81 13.22 17.27 26.77
C GLY A 81 13.38 16.19 27.85
N CYS A 82 13.78 14.95 27.53
CA CYS A 82 13.94 13.91 28.55
C CYS A 82 15.38 13.90 29.10
N ALA A 83 15.60 14.37 30.32
CA ALA A 83 16.91 14.43 30.99
C ALA A 83 17.37 13.03 31.49
N LEU A 84 17.57 12.10 30.56
CA LEU A 84 18.06 10.75 30.86
C LEU A 84 19.56 10.64 30.51
N PRO A 85 20.31 9.78 31.23
CA PRO A 85 21.69 9.50 30.88
C PRO A 85 21.75 8.81 29.50
N HIS A 86 22.87 8.98 28.80
CA HIS A 86 23.12 8.30 27.53
C HIS A 86 22.99 6.77 27.71
N LYS A 87 22.16 6.12 26.87
CA LYS A 87 21.83 4.69 26.98
C LYS A 87 21.36 4.29 28.38
N ALA A 88 20.41 5.05 28.94
CA ALA A 88 19.80 4.70 30.22
C ALA A 88 19.22 3.28 30.19
N GLU A 89 19.43 2.53 31.27
CA GLU A 89 18.91 1.18 31.44
C GLU A 89 17.49 1.28 31.99
N ALA A 90 16.49 0.97 31.15
CA ALA A 90 15.10 1.15 31.50
C ALA A 90 14.50 -0.08 32.20
N PHE A 91 13.86 0.18 33.33
CA PHE A 91 13.09 -0.78 34.11
C PHE A 91 11.65 -0.28 34.27
N ALA A 92 10.69 -1.20 34.31
CA ALA A 92 9.34 -0.92 34.79
C ALA A 92 9.12 -1.58 36.15
N VAL A 93 8.34 -0.91 37.01
CA VAL A 93 8.00 -1.39 38.34
C VAL A 93 6.54 -1.09 38.64
N ASP A 94 5.76 -2.11 39.02
CA ASP A 94 4.35 -1.93 39.40
C ASP A 94 4.23 -1.76 40.92
N LEU A 95 4.28 -0.50 41.37
CA LEU A 95 4.23 -0.18 42.79
C LEU A 95 2.86 -0.44 43.42
N ALA A 96 1.78 -0.49 42.62
CA ALA A 96 0.46 -0.86 43.14
C ALA A 96 0.45 -2.32 43.60
N THR A 97 1.13 -3.21 42.88
CA THR A 97 1.23 -4.64 43.28
C THR A 97 2.06 -4.84 44.55
N LEU A 98 2.94 -3.89 44.89
CA LEU A 98 3.73 -3.87 46.12
C LEU A 98 3.02 -3.18 47.28
N GLY A 99 1.77 -2.73 47.10
CA GLY A 99 0.98 -2.08 48.14
C GLY A 99 1.40 -0.64 48.45
N VAL A 100 2.18 0.00 47.59
CA VAL A 100 2.55 1.41 47.76
C VAL A 100 1.35 2.29 47.40
N PRO A 101 0.87 3.16 48.31
CA PRO A 101 -0.23 4.07 48.01
C PRO A 101 0.13 5.09 46.93
N GLU A 102 -0.85 5.45 46.10
CA GLU A 102 -0.71 6.43 45.01
C GLU A 102 -0.13 7.77 45.47
N GLU A 103 -0.53 8.27 46.65
CA GLU A 103 -0.03 9.54 47.20
C GLU A 103 1.50 9.52 47.40
N LYS A 104 2.06 8.41 47.87
CA LYS A 104 3.51 8.28 48.05
C LYS A 104 4.25 8.23 46.71
N VAL A 105 3.65 7.60 45.71
CA VAL A 105 4.21 7.56 44.35
C VAL A 105 4.30 8.97 43.77
N LEU A 106 3.23 9.76 43.91
CA LEU A 106 3.19 11.13 43.41
C LEU A 106 4.13 12.06 44.20
N ALA A 107 4.23 11.89 45.52
CA ALA A 107 5.16 12.67 46.35
C ALA A 107 6.64 12.40 46.02
N ALA A 108 6.97 11.24 45.45
CA ALA A 108 8.34 10.91 45.02
C ALA A 108 8.71 11.50 43.65
N ALA A 109 7.75 12.10 42.94
CA ALA A 109 7.87 12.52 41.55
C ALA A 109 7.35 13.94 41.33
N ASP A 110 8.23 14.92 41.54
CA ASP A 110 7.89 16.34 41.44
C ASP A 110 7.25 16.71 40.09
N GLY A 111 6.01 17.21 40.13
CA GLY A 111 5.30 17.69 38.95
C GLY A 111 4.79 16.61 37.99
N ALA A 112 4.89 15.33 38.34
CA ALA A 112 4.35 14.22 37.56
C ALA A 112 2.92 13.84 38.00
N ALA A 113 2.22 13.12 37.13
CA ALA A 113 0.92 12.53 37.41
C ALA A 113 0.86 11.09 36.85
N LEU A 114 -0.06 10.28 37.36
CA LEU A 114 -0.37 8.97 36.79
C LEU A 114 -1.30 9.13 35.57
N ARG A 115 -0.83 8.68 34.41
CA ARG A 115 -1.54 8.74 33.14
C ARG A 115 -1.84 7.35 32.60
N SER A 116 -3.07 7.12 32.16
CA SER A 116 -3.42 5.91 31.40
C SER A 116 -2.76 5.93 30.02
N GLY A 117 -2.61 4.76 29.41
CA GLY A 117 -2.10 4.70 28.03
C GLY A 117 -3.00 5.41 27.01
N ARG A 118 -4.31 5.58 27.30
CA ARG A 118 -5.21 6.40 26.47
C ARG A 118 -4.92 7.89 26.57
N GLU A 119 -4.64 8.40 27.77
CA GLU A 119 -4.20 9.79 27.95
C GLU A 119 -2.86 10.05 27.27
N LEU A 120 -1.93 9.09 27.34
CA LEU A 120 -0.62 9.20 26.69
C LEU A 120 -0.73 9.28 25.17
N LEU A 121 -1.68 8.58 24.55
CA LEU A 121 -1.89 8.64 23.10
C LEU A 121 -2.17 10.07 22.60
N VAL A 122 -2.83 10.91 23.41
CA VAL A 122 -3.15 12.31 23.08
C VAL A 122 -2.21 13.33 23.74
N SER A 123 -1.21 12.87 24.49
CA SER A 123 -0.24 13.74 25.17
C SER A 123 0.82 14.30 24.22
N GLU A 124 1.56 15.30 24.71
CA GLU A 124 2.70 15.92 24.03
C GLU A 124 3.98 15.06 24.10
N ALA A 125 3.97 13.95 24.85
CA ALA A 125 5.08 13.01 24.88
C ALA A 125 5.42 12.48 23.49
N SER A 126 6.71 12.19 23.27
CA SER A 126 7.19 11.68 21.99
C SER A 126 6.64 10.27 21.70
N ASP A 127 6.62 9.88 20.42
CA ASP A 127 6.13 8.55 20.02
C ASP A 127 6.99 7.41 20.62
N ASP A 128 8.29 7.65 20.82
CA ASP A 128 9.22 6.74 21.49
C ASP A 128 8.87 6.57 22.97
N GLU A 129 8.58 7.66 23.68
CA GLU A 129 8.13 7.64 25.06
C GLU A 129 6.80 6.90 25.22
N VAL A 130 5.81 7.20 24.38
CA VAL A 130 4.53 6.51 24.40
C VAL A 130 4.72 5.01 24.14
N THR A 131 5.66 4.64 23.26
CA THR A 131 5.99 3.24 22.99
C THR A 131 6.62 2.53 24.19
N VAL A 132 7.52 3.20 24.92
CA VAL A 132 8.10 2.65 26.17
C VAL A 132 7.05 2.50 27.26
N ALA A 133 6.18 3.49 27.43
CA ALA A 133 5.06 3.39 28.37
C ALA A 133 4.11 2.25 28.03
N GLY A 134 3.78 2.08 26.74
CA GLY A 134 2.99 0.95 26.27
C GLY A 134 3.64 -0.40 26.59
N LEU A 135 4.95 -0.54 26.37
CA LEU A 135 5.67 -1.76 26.74
C LEU A 135 5.62 -2.03 28.26
N ALA A 136 5.83 -1.00 29.09
CA ALA A 136 5.77 -1.13 30.55
C ALA A 136 4.37 -1.55 31.02
N LEU A 137 3.31 -0.92 30.50
CA LEU A 137 1.93 -1.25 30.80
C LEU A 137 1.59 -2.70 30.43
N ALA A 138 1.92 -3.12 29.21
CA ALA A 138 1.65 -4.48 28.73
C ALA A 138 2.37 -5.54 29.58
N MET A 139 3.64 -5.30 29.93
CA MET A 139 4.40 -6.23 30.75
C MET A 139 3.87 -6.29 32.18
N ALA A 140 3.56 -5.14 32.80
CA ALA A 140 3.01 -5.10 34.15
C ALA A 140 1.65 -5.81 34.25
N ASP A 141 0.75 -5.57 33.29
CA ASP A 141 -0.57 -6.23 33.24
C ASP A 141 -0.43 -7.76 33.07
N TRP A 142 0.46 -8.19 32.18
CA TRP A 142 0.76 -9.61 32.03
C TRP A 142 1.36 -10.23 33.30
N HIS A 143 2.29 -9.55 33.98
CA HIS A 143 2.84 -10.06 35.24
C HIS A 143 1.77 -10.25 36.32
N GLN A 144 0.76 -9.38 36.35
CA GLN A 144 -0.36 -9.49 37.29
C GLN A 144 -1.27 -10.68 36.99
N SER A 145 -1.54 -10.95 35.70
CA SER A 145 -2.40 -12.06 35.27
C SER A 145 -1.69 -13.41 35.28
N ALA A 146 -0.36 -13.44 35.15
CA ALA A 146 0.44 -14.68 35.08
C ALA A 146 1.04 -15.14 36.42
N ARG A 147 0.52 -14.67 37.57
CA ARG A 147 1.02 -15.06 38.92
C ARG A 147 0.94 -16.56 39.22
N PHE A 148 0.03 -17.26 38.56
CA PHE A 148 -0.13 -18.71 38.64
C PHE A 148 -0.13 -19.30 37.23
N GLU A 149 0.40 -20.50 37.06
CA GLU A 149 0.39 -21.20 35.78
C GLU A 149 -0.99 -21.82 35.52
N GLY A 150 -1.57 -21.56 34.34
CA GLY A 150 -2.90 -22.07 33.98
C GLY A 150 -3.02 -23.60 33.92
N ARG A 151 -1.92 -24.34 33.72
CA ARG A 151 -1.93 -25.81 33.66
C ARG A 151 -1.92 -26.47 35.04
N SER A 152 -1.01 -26.04 35.91
CA SER A 152 -0.80 -26.69 37.22
C SER A 152 -1.41 -25.93 38.40
N GLY A 153 -1.82 -24.67 38.21
CA GLY A 153 -2.25 -23.78 39.28
C GLY A 153 -1.14 -23.33 40.23
N LYS A 154 0.12 -23.76 40.01
CA LYS A 154 1.25 -23.40 40.86
C LYS A 154 1.66 -21.95 40.66
N ALA A 155 2.18 -21.35 41.72
CA ALA A 155 2.75 -20.01 41.67
C ALA A 155 3.91 -19.96 40.67
N THR A 156 4.06 -18.81 40.02
CA THR A 156 5.18 -18.54 39.13
C THR A 156 6.01 -17.37 39.65
N ILE A 157 7.30 -17.37 39.34
CA ILE A 157 8.24 -16.30 39.69
C ILE A 157 8.77 -15.62 38.42
N PRO A 158 9.01 -14.30 38.43
CA PRO A 158 9.69 -13.62 37.33
C PRO A 158 11.09 -14.22 37.08
N VAL A 159 11.44 -14.43 35.83
CA VAL A 159 12.79 -14.85 35.41
C VAL A 159 13.20 -14.08 34.16
N GLU A 160 14.48 -14.17 33.81
CA GLU A 160 15.04 -13.52 32.62
C GLU A 160 14.79 -11.99 32.60
N GLY A 161 14.99 -11.31 33.74
CA GLY A 161 14.73 -9.87 33.88
C GLY A 161 13.25 -9.48 33.77
N GLY A 162 12.33 -10.40 34.09
CA GLY A 162 10.88 -10.18 33.93
C GLY A 162 10.37 -10.41 32.50
N ALA A 163 11.22 -10.85 31.57
CA ALA A 163 10.75 -11.19 30.22
C ALA A 163 9.85 -12.44 30.19
N LYS A 164 9.95 -13.29 31.22
CA LYS A 164 9.21 -14.55 31.38
C LYS A 164 8.86 -14.76 32.85
N ARG A 165 7.93 -15.68 33.11
CA ARG A 165 7.73 -16.26 34.44
C ARG A 165 8.00 -17.75 34.39
N GLN A 166 8.42 -18.33 35.51
CA GLN A 166 8.71 -19.76 35.63
C GLN A 166 7.95 -20.34 36.81
N VAL A 167 7.40 -21.53 36.66
CA VAL A 167 6.75 -22.24 37.77
C VAL A 167 7.74 -22.48 38.90
N GLU A 168 7.35 -22.12 40.12
CA GLU A 168 8.20 -22.31 41.29
C GLU A 168 8.51 -23.80 41.51
N GLY A 169 9.79 -24.12 41.67
CA GLY A 169 10.27 -25.52 41.79
C GLY A 169 10.18 -26.35 40.51
N GLY A 170 9.88 -25.74 39.35
CA GLY A 170 9.81 -26.42 38.05
C GLY A 170 10.64 -25.71 36.97
N THR A 171 10.62 -26.25 35.75
CA THR A 171 11.30 -25.69 34.57
C THR A 171 10.33 -25.08 33.54
N ALA A 172 9.02 -25.24 33.76
CA ALA A 172 7.99 -24.73 32.87
C ALA A 172 7.96 -23.20 32.88
N LYS A 173 7.96 -22.60 31.67
CA LYS A 173 7.98 -21.15 31.46
C LYS A 173 6.65 -20.66 30.91
N VAL A 174 6.23 -19.50 31.39
CA VAL A 174 5.07 -18.74 30.93
C VAL A 174 5.58 -17.48 30.24
N TYR A 175 4.99 -17.16 29.09
CA TYR A 175 5.41 -16.07 28.22
C TYR A 175 4.37 -14.95 28.19
N PRO A 176 4.79 -13.69 27.93
CA PRO A 176 3.87 -12.59 27.67
C PRO A 176 2.86 -12.95 26.58
N ARG A 177 1.58 -12.70 26.86
CA ARG A 177 0.48 -12.92 25.91
C ARG A 177 0.40 -11.73 24.96
N THR A 178 0.18 -12.01 23.67
CA THR A 178 -0.17 -11.00 22.67
C THR A 178 -1.32 -11.53 21.85
N ASP A 179 -2.45 -10.80 21.84
CA ASP A 179 -3.67 -11.22 21.18
C ASP A 179 -3.71 -10.68 19.74
N PRO A 180 -3.66 -11.55 18.71
CA PRO A 180 -3.67 -11.09 17.32
C PRO A 180 -5.08 -10.62 16.92
N VAL A 181 -5.16 -9.45 16.29
CA VAL A 181 -6.42 -8.82 15.86
C VAL A 181 -6.31 -8.42 14.40
N ALA A 182 -7.18 -8.92 13.54
CA ALA A 182 -7.31 -8.44 12.18
C ALA A 182 -8.12 -7.14 12.16
N ILE A 183 -7.64 -6.11 11.47
CA ILE A 183 -8.35 -4.83 11.29
C ILE A 183 -8.11 -4.35 9.88
N GLY A 184 -9.12 -3.86 9.14
CA GLY A 184 -8.85 -3.55 7.75
C GLY A 184 -9.76 -2.57 7.04
N LEU A 185 -9.19 -1.98 6.00
CA LEU A 185 -9.87 -1.13 5.03
C LEU A 185 -10.54 -2.01 3.98
N ILE A 186 -11.87 -1.94 3.89
CA ILE A 186 -12.65 -2.66 2.88
C ILE A 186 -13.06 -1.69 1.79
N LEU A 187 -12.59 -1.92 0.57
CA LEU A 187 -12.91 -1.13 -0.62
C LEU A 187 -14.16 -1.68 -1.30
N SER A 188 -14.97 -0.78 -1.88
CA SER A 188 -16.07 -1.18 -2.78
C SER A 188 -15.49 -1.87 -4.02
N PRO A 189 -16.28 -2.68 -4.75
CA PRO A 189 -15.82 -3.35 -5.98
C PRO A 189 -15.24 -2.40 -7.05
N ASP A 190 -15.65 -1.14 -7.04
CA ASP A 190 -15.18 -0.07 -7.92
C ASP A 190 -14.04 0.80 -7.33
N GLY A 191 -13.65 0.56 -6.08
CA GLY A 191 -12.58 1.26 -5.37
C GLY A 191 -12.89 2.73 -5.03
N ARG A 192 -14.15 3.17 -5.11
CA ARG A 192 -14.56 4.58 -4.89
C ARG A 192 -15.11 4.86 -3.50
N ARG A 193 -15.42 3.81 -2.74
CA ARG A 193 -15.94 3.89 -1.37
C ARG A 193 -15.17 2.94 -0.46
N ILE A 194 -15.24 3.22 0.83
CA ILE A 194 -14.77 2.32 1.88
C ILE A 194 -15.91 2.00 2.83
N LEU A 195 -15.97 0.76 3.31
CA LEU A 195 -16.89 0.37 4.37
C LEU A 195 -16.26 0.73 5.72
N LEU A 196 -17.02 1.43 6.56
CA LEU A 196 -16.66 1.67 7.95
C LEU A 196 -17.83 1.27 8.85
N GLY A 197 -17.52 0.73 10.02
CA GLY A 197 -18.47 0.35 11.05
C GLY A 197 -18.35 1.20 12.31
N ARG A 198 -19.33 1.07 13.20
CA ARG A 198 -19.32 1.64 14.55
C ARG A 198 -19.98 0.69 15.54
N SER A 199 -19.41 0.57 16.74
CA SER A 199 -19.95 -0.26 17.84
C SER A 199 -20.63 0.60 18.91
N HIS A 200 -21.54 0.00 19.68
CA HIS A 200 -22.36 0.65 20.73
C HIS A 200 -21.51 1.40 21.76
N LYS A 201 -20.27 0.95 21.95
CA LYS A 201 -19.32 1.49 22.93
C LYS A 201 -18.55 2.71 22.43
N TYR A 202 -18.63 3.03 21.14
CA TYR A 202 -17.87 4.12 20.55
C TYR A 202 -18.58 5.46 20.71
N PRO A 203 -17.81 6.56 20.85
CA PRO A 203 -18.38 7.89 20.86
C PRO A 203 -19.33 8.14 19.67
N ALA A 204 -20.33 8.98 19.90
CA ALA A 204 -21.26 9.39 18.85
C ALA A 204 -20.50 9.94 17.64
N GLY A 205 -20.93 9.54 16.44
CA GLY A 205 -20.34 9.97 15.17
C GLY A 205 -19.03 9.30 14.76
N MET A 206 -18.37 8.53 15.65
CA MET A 206 -17.13 7.83 15.29
C MET A 206 -17.42 6.58 14.44
N TYR A 207 -16.81 6.50 13.26
CA TYR A 207 -16.77 5.30 12.41
C TYR A 207 -15.32 4.86 12.19
N THR A 208 -15.08 3.56 12.12
CA THR A 208 -13.74 2.97 12.01
C THR A 208 -13.75 1.72 11.12
N CYS A 209 -12.56 1.19 10.84
CA CYS A 209 -12.40 -0.08 10.15
C CYS A 209 -13.03 -1.22 10.97
N LEU A 210 -13.59 -2.23 10.30
CA LEU A 210 -14.01 -3.46 10.97
C LEU A 210 -12.77 -4.19 11.51
N SER A 211 -12.93 -4.89 12.63
CA SER A 211 -11.84 -5.59 13.29
C SER A 211 -12.30 -6.65 14.25
N GLY A 212 -11.56 -7.75 14.35
CA GLY A 212 -11.80 -8.76 15.37
C GLY A 212 -10.63 -9.68 15.61
N PHE A 213 -10.76 -10.52 16.63
CA PHE A 213 -9.69 -11.41 17.06
C PHE A 213 -9.49 -12.54 16.05
N ILE A 214 -8.22 -12.92 15.85
CA ILE A 214 -7.88 -14.08 15.04
C ILE A 214 -8.06 -15.33 15.91
N ASP A 215 -8.83 -16.28 15.43
CA ASP A 215 -9.11 -17.51 16.17
C ASP A 215 -7.99 -18.56 15.99
N SER A 216 -8.04 -19.61 16.78
CA SER A 216 -7.06 -20.69 16.70
C SER A 216 -7.09 -21.36 15.32
N CYS A 217 -5.90 -21.55 14.73
CA CYS A 217 -5.74 -22.14 13.39
C CYS A 217 -6.34 -21.31 12.24
N GLU A 218 -6.57 -20.01 12.46
CA GLU A 218 -7.04 -19.08 11.45
C GLU A 218 -5.89 -18.20 10.93
N SER A 219 -5.80 -18.00 9.62
CA SER A 219 -4.93 -16.97 9.03
C SER A 219 -5.53 -15.57 9.23
N VAL A 220 -4.70 -14.53 9.11
CA VAL A 220 -5.16 -13.14 9.23
C VAL A 220 -6.22 -12.81 8.18
N GLU A 221 -6.04 -13.31 6.97
CA GLU A 221 -6.99 -13.15 5.87
C GLU A 221 -8.30 -13.92 6.09
N GLU A 222 -8.25 -15.11 6.67
CA GLU A 222 -9.46 -15.86 7.04
C GLU A 222 -10.24 -15.14 8.15
N ALA A 223 -9.55 -14.71 9.21
CA ALA A 223 -10.14 -13.94 10.30
C ALA A 223 -10.82 -12.68 9.79
N PHE A 224 -10.12 -11.89 8.96
CA PHE A 224 -10.71 -10.65 8.46
C PHE A 224 -11.92 -10.90 7.55
N ARG A 225 -11.93 -12.01 6.81
CA ARG A 225 -13.09 -12.42 6.01
C ARG A 225 -14.27 -12.84 6.88
N ARG A 226 -14.02 -13.61 7.94
CA ARG A 226 -15.04 -14.02 8.90
C ARG A 226 -15.63 -12.81 9.61
N GLU A 227 -14.81 -11.95 10.19
CA GLU A 227 -15.24 -10.76 10.94
C GLU A 227 -16.06 -9.79 10.06
N ALA A 228 -15.63 -9.53 8.82
CA ALA A 228 -16.40 -8.67 7.91
C ALA A 228 -17.78 -9.27 7.55
N PHE A 229 -17.88 -10.60 7.50
CA PHE A 229 -19.14 -11.29 7.26
C PHE A 229 -20.03 -11.33 8.51
N GLU A 230 -19.47 -11.61 9.69
CA GLU A 230 -20.19 -11.66 10.96
C GLU A 230 -20.74 -10.30 11.39
N GLU A 231 -19.95 -9.23 11.26
CA GLU A 231 -20.36 -7.89 11.70
C GLU A 231 -21.26 -7.19 10.67
N ALA A 232 -20.98 -7.32 9.37
CA ALA A 232 -21.57 -6.49 8.33
C ALA A 232 -22.14 -7.27 7.13
N GLY A 233 -22.09 -8.61 7.13
CA GLY A 233 -22.56 -9.45 6.03
C GLY A 233 -21.75 -9.30 4.75
N VAL A 234 -20.55 -8.70 4.82
CA VAL A 234 -19.76 -8.36 3.63
C VAL A 234 -18.82 -9.48 3.25
N VAL A 235 -19.00 -10.02 2.04
CA VAL A 235 -18.11 -11.02 1.46
C VAL A 235 -16.88 -10.34 0.88
N LEU A 236 -15.69 -10.75 1.33
CA LEU A 236 -14.41 -10.23 0.84
C LEU A 236 -13.81 -11.17 -0.22
N ASP A 237 -13.40 -10.60 -1.36
CA ASP A 237 -12.68 -11.31 -2.43
C ASP A 237 -11.20 -11.44 -2.05
N SER A 238 -10.45 -10.36 -2.20
CA SER A 238 -9.02 -10.29 -1.92
C SER A 238 -8.71 -9.57 -0.62
N ILE A 239 -7.67 -10.04 0.05
CA ILE A 239 -7.18 -9.48 1.32
C ILE A 239 -5.64 -9.46 1.26
N SER A 240 -5.05 -8.37 1.73
CA SER A 240 -3.60 -8.22 1.86
C SER A 240 -3.24 -7.52 3.16
N LEU A 241 -2.23 -8.00 3.88
CA LEU A 241 -1.66 -7.30 5.02
C LEU A 241 -0.82 -6.11 4.53
N VAL A 242 -1.03 -4.95 5.13
CA VAL A 242 -0.39 -3.68 4.73
C VAL A 242 0.26 -2.94 5.90
N ALA A 243 -0.10 -3.25 7.14
CA ALA A 243 0.45 -2.59 8.32
C ALA A 243 0.33 -3.48 9.56
N SER A 244 1.08 -3.15 10.61
CA SER A 244 0.85 -3.70 11.95
C SER A 244 1.07 -2.63 13.01
N GLN A 245 0.34 -2.73 14.11
CA GLN A 245 0.47 -1.84 15.26
C GLN A 245 0.28 -2.63 16.56
N PRO A 246 1.26 -2.65 17.47
CA PRO A 246 1.04 -3.10 18.83
C PRO A 246 0.06 -2.16 19.54
N TRP A 247 -0.86 -2.73 20.31
CA TRP A 247 -1.90 -2.02 21.04
C TRP A 247 -1.91 -2.48 22.50
N PRO A 248 -0.99 -1.97 23.33
CA PRO A 248 -0.76 -2.39 24.71
C PRO A 248 -1.81 -1.88 25.72
N ILE A 249 -2.96 -1.45 25.21
CA ILE A 249 -4.09 -0.93 25.97
C ILE A 249 -5.39 -1.59 25.50
N GLY A 250 -5.28 -2.85 25.08
CA GLY A 250 -6.36 -3.69 24.63
C GLY A 250 -7.43 -3.91 25.69
N ARG A 251 -8.56 -4.49 25.28
CA ARG A 251 -9.66 -4.77 26.21
C ARG A 251 -9.19 -5.77 27.27
N GLY A 252 -9.46 -5.48 28.54
CA GLY A 252 -9.04 -6.34 29.66
C GLY A 252 -7.59 -6.15 30.11
N GLY A 253 -6.78 -5.33 29.42
CA GLY A 253 -5.39 -5.03 29.79
C GLY A 253 -4.35 -5.79 28.97
N SER A 254 -4.76 -6.70 28.09
CA SER A 254 -3.83 -7.43 27.22
C SER A 254 -3.23 -6.53 26.14
N CYS A 255 -2.06 -6.95 25.65
CA CYS A 255 -1.46 -6.35 24.46
C CYS A 255 -2.06 -7.01 23.22
N GLU A 256 -2.81 -6.24 22.44
CA GLU A 256 -3.34 -6.68 21.15
C GLU A 256 -2.30 -6.37 20.05
N LEU A 257 -2.14 -7.24 19.07
CA LEU A 257 -1.35 -6.98 17.86
C LEU A 257 -2.31 -6.74 16.70
N MET A 258 -2.49 -5.47 16.36
CA MET A 258 -3.36 -5.06 15.26
C MET A 258 -2.66 -5.35 13.93
N LEU A 259 -3.28 -6.18 13.09
CA LEU A 259 -2.79 -6.59 11.79
C LEU A 259 -3.68 -5.94 10.72
N GLY A 260 -3.14 -4.86 10.16
CA GLY A 260 -3.80 -3.99 9.19
C GLY A 260 -3.95 -4.67 7.84
N CYS A 261 -5.19 -4.87 7.41
CA CYS A 261 -5.56 -5.47 6.14
C CYS A 261 -6.12 -4.42 5.16
N ARG A 262 -5.90 -4.66 3.87
CA ARG A 262 -6.66 -4.05 2.78
C ARG A 262 -7.41 -5.14 2.06
N ALA A 263 -8.72 -4.95 1.90
CA ALA A 263 -9.59 -5.89 1.24
C ALA A 263 -10.50 -5.23 0.20
N VAL A 264 -11.04 -6.04 -0.69
CA VAL A 264 -12.07 -5.64 -1.65
C VAL A 264 -13.32 -6.47 -1.40
N ALA A 265 -14.46 -5.80 -1.24
CA ALA A 265 -15.74 -6.48 -1.13
C ALA A 265 -16.19 -7.03 -2.50
N ALA A 266 -16.88 -8.18 -2.49
CA ALA A 266 -17.46 -8.77 -3.68
C ALA A 266 -18.70 -7.99 -4.18
N SER A 267 -19.43 -7.35 -3.27
CA SER A 267 -20.57 -6.48 -3.54
C SER A 267 -20.63 -5.32 -2.52
N GLU A 268 -21.54 -4.37 -2.73
CA GLU A 268 -21.81 -3.30 -1.75
C GLU A 268 -23.01 -3.63 -0.83
N GLU A 269 -23.49 -4.86 -0.84
CA GLU A 269 -24.55 -5.30 0.07
C GLU A 269 -24.02 -5.35 1.49
N VAL A 270 -24.76 -4.75 2.43
CA VAL A 270 -24.41 -4.68 3.85
C VAL A 270 -25.60 -5.16 4.67
N SER A 271 -25.34 -6.13 5.54
CA SER A 271 -26.31 -6.66 6.50
C SER A 271 -25.68 -6.61 7.88
N VAL A 272 -25.95 -5.52 8.61
CA VAL A 272 -25.36 -5.26 9.93
C VAL A 272 -25.91 -6.22 10.97
N ASN A 273 -25.02 -6.95 11.65
CA ASN A 273 -25.37 -7.67 12.87
C ASN A 273 -25.41 -6.68 14.05
N LYS A 274 -26.63 -6.34 14.48
CA LYS A 274 -26.88 -5.35 15.55
C LYS A 274 -26.43 -5.81 16.94
N GLU A 275 -26.16 -7.10 17.12
CA GLU A 275 -25.61 -7.63 18.37
C GLU A 275 -24.14 -7.23 18.56
N GLU A 276 -23.38 -7.07 17.48
CA GLU A 276 -21.96 -6.71 17.50
C GLU A 276 -21.73 -5.21 17.30
N ILE A 277 -22.35 -4.63 16.27
CA ILE A 277 -22.12 -3.24 15.84
C ILE A 277 -23.41 -2.46 15.61
N ASP A 278 -23.39 -1.15 15.83
CA ASP A 278 -24.57 -0.27 15.66
C ASP A 278 -24.89 -0.10 14.19
N ASP A 279 -23.87 0.08 13.37
CA ASP A 279 -24.02 0.50 11.98
C ASP A 279 -22.75 0.21 11.18
N ALA A 280 -22.93 -0.13 9.90
CA ALA A 280 -21.86 -0.21 8.92
C ALA A 280 -22.37 0.36 7.60
N ARG A 281 -21.56 1.20 6.96
CA ARG A 281 -21.98 1.89 5.73
C ARG A 281 -20.80 2.25 4.85
N TRP A 282 -21.09 2.40 3.57
CA TRP A 282 -20.13 2.84 2.57
C TRP A 282 -19.95 4.35 2.61
N PHE A 283 -18.70 4.80 2.67
CA PHE A 283 -18.31 6.20 2.66
C PHE A 283 -17.54 6.53 1.39
N THR A 284 -17.95 7.60 0.72
CA THR A 284 -17.19 8.17 -0.38
C THR A 284 -15.92 8.83 0.14
N ARG A 285 -14.93 8.95 -0.75
CA ARG A 285 -13.70 9.69 -0.46
C ARG A 285 -13.94 11.11 0.09
N LYS A 286 -14.93 11.83 -0.45
CA LYS A 286 -15.26 13.20 0.00
C LYS A 286 -15.75 13.20 1.45
N GLU A 287 -16.62 12.27 1.82
CA GLU A 287 -17.10 12.13 3.20
C GLU A 287 -15.96 11.79 4.13
N VAL A 288 -15.10 10.83 3.76
CA VAL A 288 -13.93 10.44 4.55
C VAL A 288 -12.97 11.62 4.77
N GLN A 289 -12.71 12.42 3.74
CA GLN A 289 -11.90 13.64 3.86
C GLN A 289 -12.53 14.65 4.83
N GLN A 290 -13.85 14.81 4.81
CA GLN A 290 -14.56 15.65 5.78
C GLN A 290 -14.50 15.08 7.20
N MET A 291 -14.60 13.76 7.36
CA MET A 291 -14.50 13.08 8.67
C MET A 291 -13.10 13.22 9.28
N LEU A 292 -12.04 13.08 8.46
CA LEU A 292 -10.64 13.31 8.88
C LEU A 292 -10.41 14.75 9.35
N GLN A 293 -11.10 15.72 8.75
CA GLN A 293 -11.05 17.13 9.12
C GLN A 293 -12.03 17.51 10.24
N GLN A 294 -12.83 16.56 10.74
CA GLN A 294 -13.93 16.78 11.69
C GLN A 294 -14.95 17.83 11.21
N LYS A 295 -15.21 17.87 9.89
CA LYS A 295 -16.12 18.83 9.23
C LYS A 295 -17.28 18.14 8.50
N HIS A 296 -17.53 16.86 8.78
CA HIS A 296 -18.63 16.14 8.14
C HIS A 296 -19.99 16.74 8.60
N PRO A 297 -20.95 17.02 7.69
CA PRO A 297 -22.21 17.70 8.04
C PRO A 297 -23.02 17.03 9.16
N ASN A 298 -22.95 15.70 9.24
CA ASN A 298 -23.65 14.91 10.26
C ASN A 298 -22.79 14.67 11.53
N GLY A 299 -21.72 15.42 11.74
CA GLY A 299 -20.83 15.25 12.90
C GLY A 299 -20.06 13.93 12.92
N LEU A 300 -19.84 13.32 11.75
CA LEU A 300 -19.12 12.04 11.63
C LEU A 300 -17.61 12.26 11.61
N TRP A 301 -16.89 11.37 12.27
CA TRP A 301 -15.44 11.44 12.38
C TRP A 301 -14.81 10.05 12.46
N VAL A 302 -13.50 9.96 12.26
CA VAL A 302 -12.72 8.71 12.29
C VAL A 302 -11.72 8.73 13.43
N PRO A 303 -11.19 7.58 13.90
CA PRO A 303 -10.24 7.56 15.01
C PRO A 303 -9.06 8.53 14.81
N PRO A 304 -8.39 8.95 15.91
CA PRO A 304 -7.27 9.88 15.81
C PRO A 304 -6.09 9.36 14.98
N ARG A 305 -5.24 10.28 14.48
CA ARG A 305 -4.10 10.02 13.57
C ARG A 305 -3.08 8.96 14.02
N PHE A 306 -3.04 8.65 15.32
CA PHE A 306 -2.10 7.66 15.86
C PHE A 306 -2.59 6.21 15.74
N ALA A 307 -3.88 5.98 15.44
CA ALA A 307 -4.47 4.66 15.28
C ALA A 307 -4.23 4.10 13.87
N ILE A 308 -4.01 2.79 13.75
CA ILE A 308 -3.87 2.08 12.47
C ILE A 308 -5.09 2.27 11.58
N ALA A 309 -6.31 2.26 12.15
CA ALA A 309 -7.53 2.55 11.41
C ALA A 309 -7.48 3.91 10.70
N ASN A 310 -7.02 4.96 11.39
CA ASN A 310 -6.87 6.28 10.76
C ASN A 310 -5.82 6.26 9.64
N SER A 311 -4.72 5.55 9.84
CA SER A 311 -3.67 5.44 8.82
C SER A 311 -4.20 4.77 7.54
N LEU A 312 -4.95 3.67 7.69
CA LEU A 312 -5.61 2.97 6.59
C LEU A 312 -6.68 3.84 5.88
N ILE A 313 -7.49 4.55 6.66
CA ILE A 313 -8.53 5.45 6.15
C ILE A 313 -7.91 6.65 5.42
N THR A 314 -6.85 7.23 5.97
CA THR A 314 -6.12 8.36 5.38
C THR A 314 -5.54 7.97 4.04
N GLU A 315 -4.97 6.78 3.93
CA GLU A 315 -4.47 6.25 2.66
C GLU A 315 -5.56 6.26 1.56
N PHE A 316 -6.77 5.79 1.88
CA PHE A 316 -7.90 5.88 0.96
C PHE A 316 -8.29 7.33 0.67
N ALA A 317 -8.20 8.24 1.64
CA ALA A 317 -8.59 9.64 1.44
C ALA A 317 -7.61 10.40 0.52
N THR A 318 -6.31 10.10 0.61
CA THR A 318 -5.23 10.85 -0.05
C THR A 318 -4.76 10.26 -1.38
N ALA A 319 -5.09 9.00 -1.70
CA ALA A 319 -4.64 8.36 -2.95
C ALA A 319 -5.11 9.12 -4.21
N SER A 320 -4.23 9.48 -5.14
CA SER A 320 -4.61 10.24 -6.36
C SER A 320 -5.53 9.47 -7.33
N ARG A 321 -5.60 8.14 -7.21
CA ARG A 321 -6.50 7.22 -7.93
C ARG A 321 -7.29 6.33 -6.94
N SER A 322 -8.38 5.69 -7.40
CA SER A 322 -9.01 4.57 -6.67
C SER A 322 -7.94 3.53 -6.36
N LEU A 323 -7.83 3.09 -5.10
CA LEU A 323 -6.87 2.06 -4.73
C LEU A 323 -7.13 0.82 -5.62
N PRO A 324 -6.10 0.26 -6.29
CA PRO A 324 -6.32 -0.85 -7.20
C PRO A 324 -6.95 -2.02 -6.42
N PRO A 325 -7.92 -2.75 -7.00
CA PRO A 325 -8.42 -3.97 -6.40
C PRO A 325 -7.25 -4.92 -6.14
N VAL A 326 -7.27 -5.70 -5.07
CA VAL A 326 -6.24 -6.74 -4.87
C VAL A 326 -6.74 -8.02 -5.58
N GLY A 327 -5.87 -8.81 -6.21
CA GLY A 327 -6.24 -10.10 -6.81
C GLY A 327 -6.78 -10.08 -8.25
N GLY A 328 -6.40 -11.10 -9.03
CA GLY A 328 -6.76 -11.27 -10.44
C GLY A 328 -6.11 -10.26 -11.39
N ILE A 329 -6.31 -10.44 -12.70
CA ILE A 329 -5.80 -9.51 -13.72
C ILE A 329 -6.37 -8.09 -13.55
N LYS A 330 -7.58 -7.99 -12.99
CA LYS A 330 -8.24 -6.74 -12.62
C LYS A 330 -7.42 -5.96 -11.62
N GLY A 331 -7.01 -6.62 -10.54
CA GLY A 331 -6.23 -5.98 -9.49
C GLY A 331 -4.78 -5.71 -9.87
N ILE A 332 -4.14 -6.66 -10.56
CA ILE A 332 -2.75 -6.53 -11.02
C ILE A 332 -2.60 -5.36 -12.00
N MET A 333 -3.57 -5.17 -12.91
CA MET A 333 -3.47 -4.18 -13.98
C MET A 333 -4.31 -2.92 -13.74
N GLY A 334 -5.05 -2.83 -12.61
CA GLY A 334 -5.93 -1.69 -12.32
C GLY A 334 -7.06 -1.50 -13.35
N LEU A 335 -7.55 -2.59 -13.95
CA LEU A 335 -8.51 -2.56 -15.05
C LEU A 335 -9.97 -2.66 -14.56
N GLY A 336 -10.93 -2.18 -15.37
CA GLY A 336 -12.36 -2.45 -15.16
C GLY A 336 -12.78 -3.83 -15.68
N ASP A 337 -13.90 -4.39 -15.19
CA ASP A 337 -14.29 -5.80 -15.40
C ASP A 337 -14.29 -6.25 -16.87
N LYS A 338 -14.88 -5.42 -17.76
CA LYS A 338 -14.93 -5.71 -19.19
C LYS A 338 -13.52 -5.81 -19.80
N MET A 339 -12.62 -4.93 -19.38
CA MET A 339 -11.25 -4.92 -19.87
C MET A 339 -10.42 -6.04 -19.26
N SER A 340 -10.61 -6.35 -17.97
CA SER A 340 -9.97 -7.48 -17.30
C SER A 340 -10.30 -8.80 -17.99
N LYS A 341 -11.57 -9.03 -18.34
CA LYS A 341 -11.98 -10.22 -19.09
C LYS A 341 -11.34 -10.28 -20.47
N SER A 342 -11.39 -9.16 -21.21
CA SER A 342 -10.74 -9.08 -22.53
C SER A 342 -9.24 -9.33 -22.46
N HIS A 343 -8.54 -8.80 -21.46
CA HIS A 343 -7.10 -9.03 -21.31
C HIS A 343 -6.80 -10.46 -20.87
N LEU A 344 -7.61 -11.06 -20.01
CA LEU A 344 -7.47 -12.46 -19.64
C LEU A 344 -7.58 -13.38 -20.86
N ASP A 345 -8.56 -13.12 -21.73
CA ASP A 345 -8.75 -13.89 -22.96
C ASP A 345 -7.56 -13.71 -23.92
N ARG A 346 -7.03 -12.48 -24.03
CA ARG A 346 -5.81 -12.20 -24.81
C ARG A 346 -4.58 -12.93 -24.25
N PHE A 347 -4.42 -13.01 -22.93
CA PHE A 347 -3.32 -13.78 -22.31
C PHE A 347 -3.49 -15.29 -22.51
N LYS A 348 -4.73 -15.82 -22.48
CA LYS A 348 -5.00 -17.23 -22.82
C LYS A 348 -4.68 -17.55 -24.28
N SER A 349 -4.93 -16.62 -25.18
CA SER A 349 -4.64 -16.77 -26.61
C SER A 349 -3.34 -16.07 -27.05
N PHE A 350 -2.42 -15.80 -26.12
CA PHE A 350 -1.29 -14.89 -26.34
C PHE A 350 -0.42 -15.28 -27.54
N GLU A 351 -0.13 -16.58 -27.68
CA GLU A 351 0.66 -17.12 -28.79
C GLU A 351 0.02 -16.90 -30.16
N LYS A 352 -1.32 -16.84 -30.21
CA LYS A 352 -2.10 -16.71 -31.45
C LYS A 352 -2.31 -15.25 -31.89
N LEU A 353 -1.94 -14.27 -31.06
CA LEU A 353 -2.10 -12.86 -31.41
C LEU A 353 -1.10 -12.46 -32.51
N PRO A 354 -1.49 -11.63 -33.50
CA PRO A 354 -0.56 -11.14 -34.50
C PRO A 354 0.50 -10.22 -33.84
N PRO A 355 1.77 -10.29 -34.26
CA PRO A 355 2.78 -9.35 -33.77
C PRO A 355 2.49 -7.92 -34.25
N LYS A 356 2.87 -6.94 -33.43
CA LYS A 356 2.87 -5.52 -33.74
C LYS A 356 4.19 -4.92 -33.26
N GLN A 357 4.72 -3.93 -33.97
CA GLN A 357 5.93 -3.22 -33.56
C GLN A 357 5.74 -2.60 -32.16
N ALA A 358 6.73 -2.74 -31.27
CA ALA A 358 6.67 -2.27 -29.89
C ALA A 358 6.28 -0.80 -29.76
N ILE A 359 6.85 0.08 -30.58
CA ILE A 359 6.55 1.51 -30.58
C ILE A 359 5.08 1.81 -30.89
N LEU A 360 4.44 1.01 -31.75
CA LEU A 360 3.03 1.16 -32.10
C LEU A 360 2.08 0.46 -31.12
N ALA A 361 2.58 -0.47 -30.32
CA ALA A 361 1.79 -1.26 -29.39
C ALA A 361 1.80 -0.67 -27.97
N LEU A 362 2.97 -0.23 -27.50
CA LEU A 362 3.19 0.29 -26.16
C LEU A 362 3.14 1.82 -26.17
N CYS A 363 3.67 2.47 -27.21
CA CYS A 363 3.90 3.92 -27.23
C CYS A 363 3.05 4.65 -28.27
N ALA A 364 1.78 4.27 -28.42
CA ALA A 364 0.92 4.75 -29.50
C ALA A 364 0.78 6.29 -29.54
N ASP A 365 0.76 6.96 -28.38
CA ASP A 365 0.73 8.44 -28.28
C ASP A 365 1.95 9.14 -28.90
N MET A 366 3.03 8.43 -29.22
CA MET A 366 4.17 8.98 -29.95
C MET A 366 3.83 9.29 -31.42
N GLY A 367 2.77 8.66 -31.97
CA GLY A 367 2.35 8.83 -33.36
C GLY A 367 3.43 8.42 -34.37
N ALA A 368 4.23 7.41 -34.04
CA ALA A 368 5.43 7.01 -34.78
C ALA A 368 5.13 6.17 -36.05
N GLU A 369 3.87 6.10 -36.50
CA GLU A 369 3.50 5.42 -37.75
C GLU A 369 4.24 6.00 -38.96
N ASP A 370 4.48 7.31 -38.95
CA ASP A 370 5.15 8.02 -40.02
C ASP A 370 6.66 7.71 -40.11
N TRP A 371 7.28 7.28 -39.01
CA TRP A 371 8.69 6.86 -39.00
C TRP A 371 8.95 5.62 -39.85
N ASN A 372 7.93 4.81 -40.14
CA ASN A 372 8.06 3.71 -41.11
C ASN A 372 8.40 4.19 -42.53
N THR A 373 8.06 5.44 -42.86
CA THR A 373 8.38 6.07 -44.15
C THR A 373 9.66 6.90 -44.13
N GLN A 374 10.20 7.21 -42.94
CA GLN A 374 11.40 8.01 -42.74
C GLN A 374 12.58 7.12 -42.30
N GLU A 375 13.34 6.61 -43.25
CA GLU A 375 14.39 5.62 -42.99
C GLU A 375 15.46 6.10 -42.00
N GLU A 376 15.86 7.37 -42.07
CA GLU A 376 16.86 7.97 -41.17
C GLU A 376 16.36 8.07 -39.71
N THR A 377 15.12 8.51 -39.51
CA THR A 377 14.49 8.60 -38.19
C THR A 377 14.33 7.20 -37.59
N ARG A 378 13.91 6.23 -38.40
CA ARG A 378 13.78 4.83 -38.02
C ARG A 378 15.10 4.21 -37.57
N LYS A 379 16.18 4.38 -38.34
CA LYS A 379 17.52 3.87 -37.97
C LYS A 379 18.01 4.51 -36.67
N TYR A 380 17.76 5.81 -36.49
CA TYR A 380 18.13 6.51 -35.27
C TYR A 380 17.33 5.99 -34.06
N ALA A 381 16.01 5.86 -34.18
CA ALA A 381 15.15 5.34 -33.11
C ALA A 381 15.57 3.93 -32.69
N GLU A 382 15.83 3.03 -33.65
CA GLU A 382 16.26 1.65 -33.36
C GLU A 382 17.56 1.61 -32.53
N LYS A 383 18.48 2.55 -32.77
CA LYS A 383 19.74 2.65 -32.04
C LYS A 383 19.62 3.35 -30.68
N HIS A 384 18.77 4.39 -30.58
CA HIS A 384 18.79 5.34 -29.45
C HIS A 384 17.56 5.31 -28.54
N LEU A 385 16.47 4.64 -28.92
CA LEU A 385 15.25 4.52 -28.12
C LEU A 385 15.11 3.10 -27.56
N ARG A 386 14.72 3.02 -26.29
CA ARG A 386 14.35 1.77 -25.61
C ARG A 386 13.03 1.99 -24.89
N ILE A 387 12.20 0.97 -24.86
CA ILE A 387 10.89 0.98 -24.18
C ILE A 387 10.95 -0.05 -23.06
N LEU A 388 10.67 0.37 -21.83
CA LEU A 388 10.55 -0.56 -20.70
C LEU A 388 9.15 -1.19 -20.70
N SER A 389 9.09 -2.48 -20.39
CA SER A 389 7.83 -3.22 -20.34
C SER A 389 7.87 -4.22 -19.19
N GLY A 390 6.79 -4.32 -18.42
CA GLY A 390 6.70 -5.37 -17.41
C GLY A 390 6.71 -6.77 -18.03
N LEU A 391 6.04 -6.95 -19.17
CA LEU A 391 5.95 -8.24 -19.84
C LEU A 391 7.20 -8.61 -20.64
N TYR A 392 7.84 -7.64 -21.29
CA TYR A 392 8.96 -7.88 -22.22
C TYR A 392 10.32 -7.38 -21.69
N GLY A 393 10.35 -6.71 -20.54
CA GLY A 393 11.55 -6.18 -19.91
C GLY A 393 12.01 -4.88 -20.56
N ILE A 394 12.85 -4.99 -21.60
CA ILE A 394 13.33 -3.86 -22.39
C ILE A 394 13.31 -4.24 -23.87
N VAL A 395 12.67 -3.43 -24.69
CA VAL A 395 12.46 -3.69 -26.12
C VAL A 395 12.89 -2.51 -26.99
N ARG A 396 13.29 -2.81 -28.23
CA ARG A 396 13.56 -1.80 -29.25
C ARG A 396 12.26 -1.37 -29.93
N PRO A 397 12.20 -0.18 -30.53
CA PRO A 397 10.99 0.35 -31.14
C PRO A 397 10.32 -0.60 -32.15
N TYR A 398 11.13 -1.31 -32.94
CA TYR A 398 10.63 -2.17 -34.01
C TYR A 398 10.67 -3.67 -33.67
N ASP A 399 10.94 -4.04 -32.41
CA ASP A 399 10.79 -5.42 -31.96
C ASP A 399 9.30 -5.83 -32.01
N ASP A 400 9.05 -7.07 -32.42
CA ASP A 400 7.69 -7.63 -32.48
C ASP A 400 7.18 -7.97 -31.09
N VAL A 401 6.09 -7.33 -30.67
CA VAL A 401 5.36 -7.63 -29.43
C VAL A 401 3.93 -8.06 -29.73
N LYS A 402 3.31 -8.80 -28.81
CA LYS A 402 1.88 -9.09 -28.89
C LYS A 402 1.08 -7.88 -28.36
N PRO A 403 -0.04 -7.49 -29.01
CA PRO A 403 -0.85 -6.32 -28.65
C PRO A 403 -1.72 -6.59 -27.41
N VAL A 404 -1.05 -6.81 -26.29
CA VAL A 404 -1.65 -6.81 -24.95
C VAL A 404 -1.26 -5.51 -24.25
N ARG A 405 -2.11 -5.06 -23.33
CA ARG A 405 -1.73 -3.97 -22.44
C ARG A 405 -0.60 -4.47 -21.56
N ASP A 406 0.40 -3.63 -21.37
CA ASP A 406 1.56 -3.99 -20.59
C ASP A 406 1.18 -4.25 -19.12
N VAL A 407 1.97 -5.09 -18.48
CA VAL A 407 1.82 -5.39 -17.05
C VAL A 407 2.60 -4.32 -16.27
N PRO A 408 2.02 -3.71 -15.21
CA PRO A 408 2.75 -2.75 -14.38
C PRO A 408 4.07 -3.35 -13.86
N MET A 409 5.15 -2.56 -13.87
CA MET A 409 6.48 -3.07 -13.52
C MET A 409 6.57 -3.47 -12.05
N ASN A 410 5.78 -2.83 -11.18
CA ASN A 410 5.68 -3.17 -9.76
C ASN A 410 4.65 -4.27 -9.45
N ALA A 411 4.10 -4.93 -10.49
CA ALA A 411 3.07 -5.96 -10.31
C ALA A 411 3.54 -7.10 -9.40
N LYS A 412 2.71 -7.45 -8.43
CA LYS A 412 2.93 -8.58 -7.52
C LYS A 412 2.55 -9.90 -8.19
N ILE A 413 3.44 -10.40 -9.03
CA ILE A 413 3.30 -11.69 -9.71
C ILE A 413 4.32 -12.65 -9.12
N LYS A 414 3.83 -13.66 -8.40
CA LYS A 414 4.70 -14.70 -7.80
C LYS A 414 5.37 -15.51 -8.91
N THR A 415 6.70 -15.44 -8.97
CA THR A 415 7.54 -16.23 -9.86
C THR A 415 8.53 -17.07 -9.05
N LYS A 416 9.35 -17.91 -9.72
CA LYS A 416 10.44 -18.64 -9.06
C LYS A 416 11.54 -17.72 -8.52
N LYS A 417 11.63 -16.48 -9.03
CA LYS A 417 12.68 -15.51 -8.72
C LYS A 417 12.27 -14.47 -7.67
N GLY A 418 10.98 -14.39 -7.32
CA GLY A 418 10.48 -13.38 -6.40
C GLY A 418 8.95 -13.24 -6.40
N LEU A 419 8.46 -12.35 -5.56
CA LEU A 419 7.06 -11.95 -5.43
C LEU A 419 6.67 -10.80 -6.37
N TYR A 420 7.64 -10.04 -6.89
CA TYR A 420 7.44 -8.90 -7.78
C TYR A 420 8.10 -9.10 -9.15
N LEU A 421 7.58 -8.40 -10.16
CA LEU A 421 8.10 -8.46 -11.52
C LEU A 421 9.51 -7.84 -11.64
N THR A 422 9.82 -6.83 -10.82
CA THR A 422 11.18 -6.27 -10.68
C THR A 422 12.19 -7.32 -10.22
N GLU A 423 11.82 -8.19 -9.27
CA GLU A 423 12.67 -9.29 -8.79
C GLU A 423 12.83 -10.38 -9.86
N PHE A 424 11.80 -10.62 -10.66
CA PHE A 424 11.87 -11.55 -11.79
C PHE A 424 12.89 -11.09 -12.85
N TRP A 425 12.88 -9.80 -13.19
CA TRP A 425 13.80 -9.21 -14.15
C TRP A 425 15.22 -9.07 -13.58
N GLY A 426 15.35 -8.78 -12.28
CA GLY A 426 16.62 -8.67 -11.58
C GLY A 426 17.53 -7.65 -12.24
N ASP A 427 18.71 -8.08 -12.70
CA ASP A 427 19.69 -7.24 -13.39
C ASP A 427 19.60 -7.30 -14.93
N SER A 428 18.67 -8.08 -15.49
CA SER A 428 18.63 -8.38 -16.93
C SER A 428 18.38 -7.13 -17.78
N ILE A 429 17.45 -6.27 -17.36
CA ILE A 429 17.13 -5.00 -18.02
C ILE A 429 18.37 -4.09 -18.02
N THR A 430 19.04 -4.00 -16.88
CA THR A 430 20.24 -3.16 -16.72
C THR A 430 21.39 -3.68 -17.58
N LYS A 431 21.62 -5.01 -17.62
CA LYS A 431 22.65 -5.61 -18.47
C LYS A 431 22.42 -5.32 -19.96
N GLN A 432 21.18 -5.44 -20.43
CA GLN A 432 20.85 -5.14 -21.82
C GLN A 432 21.02 -3.64 -22.13
N LEU A 433 20.53 -2.76 -21.24
CA LEU A 433 20.73 -1.31 -21.38
C LEU A 433 22.23 -0.94 -21.40
N SER A 434 23.04 -1.54 -20.53
CA SER A 434 24.50 -1.34 -20.52
C SER A 434 25.18 -1.80 -21.80
N LYS A 435 24.69 -2.88 -22.43
CA LYS A 435 25.18 -3.34 -23.74
C LYS A 435 24.84 -2.34 -24.85
N ASP A 436 23.61 -1.82 -24.82
CA ASP A 436 23.15 -0.83 -25.78
C ASP A 436 23.91 0.50 -25.64
N LEU A 437 24.12 0.98 -24.42
CA LEU A 437 24.93 2.17 -24.13
C LEU A 437 26.37 2.03 -24.65
N LYS A 438 27.01 0.88 -24.44
CA LYS A 438 28.36 0.60 -24.96
C LYS A 438 28.40 0.69 -26.49
N SER A 439 27.43 0.08 -27.18
CA SER A 439 27.35 0.12 -28.66
C SER A 439 27.15 1.53 -29.23
N VAL A 440 26.55 2.43 -28.45
CA VAL A 440 26.41 3.84 -28.81
C VAL A 440 27.69 4.62 -28.51
N SER A 441 28.37 4.30 -27.40
CA SER A 441 29.61 4.96 -26.94
C SER A 441 30.82 4.69 -27.84
N GLU A 442 30.90 3.52 -28.49
CA GLU A 442 32.03 3.09 -29.35
C GLU A 442 32.30 4.05 -30.52
N GLY A 443 31.35 4.91 -30.89
CA GLY A 443 31.50 5.93 -31.93
C GLY A 443 31.87 7.34 -31.44
N ASN A 444 31.90 7.60 -30.13
CA ASN A 444 32.09 8.95 -29.56
C ASN A 444 33.53 9.17 -29.05
N LYS A 445 34.15 10.28 -29.48
CA LYS A 445 35.44 10.75 -28.93
C LYS A 445 35.25 11.18 -27.46
N GLY A 446 35.51 10.27 -26.52
CA GLY A 446 35.46 10.54 -25.08
C GLY A 446 34.68 9.53 -24.24
N GLY A 447 34.02 8.53 -24.83
CA GLY A 447 33.35 7.45 -24.08
C GLY A 447 32.13 7.88 -23.24
N HIS A 448 31.76 9.17 -23.24
CA HIS A 448 30.61 9.69 -22.52
C HIS A 448 29.29 9.43 -23.26
N CYS A 449 28.27 9.01 -22.52
CA CYS A 449 26.92 8.76 -23.05
C CYS A 449 25.86 9.48 -22.23
N LEU A 450 24.89 10.09 -22.92
CA LEU A 450 23.71 10.70 -22.30
C LEU A 450 22.58 9.66 -22.27
N LEU A 451 22.11 9.31 -21.06
CA LEU A 451 20.92 8.51 -20.85
C LEU A 451 19.77 9.44 -20.41
N VAL A 452 18.76 9.57 -21.27
CA VAL A 452 17.58 10.39 -20.96
C VAL A 452 16.49 9.50 -20.38
N LYS A 453 16.20 9.67 -19.10
CA LYS A 453 15.05 9.02 -18.44
C LYS A 453 13.80 9.83 -18.76
N CYS A 454 13.00 9.31 -19.69
CA CYS A 454 11.68 9.84 -20.05
C CYS A 454 10.53 8.95 -19.53
N THR A 455 10.84 7.99 -18.65
CA THR A 455 9.88 7.01 -18.13
C THR A 455 9.42 7.33 -16.71
N SER A 456 8.34 6.69 -16.27
CA SER A 456 7.84 6.83 -14.91
C SER A 456 8.81 6.20 -13.89
N ASP A 457 8.75 6.66 -12.64
CA ASP A 457 9.55 6.08 -11.55
C ASP A 457 9.25 4.60 -11.35
N GLU A 458 7.99 4.18 -11.55
CA GLU A 458 7.57 2.79 -11.43
C GLU A 458 8.36 1.87 -12.36
N TYR A 459 8.51 2.27 -13.63
CA TYR A 459 9.25 1.47 -14.61
C TYR A 459 10.76 1.59 -14.41
N PHE A 460 11.27 2.76 -14.06
CA PHE A 460 12.71 2.95 -13.86
C PHE A 460 13.26 2.18 -12.65
N GLN A 461 12.42 1.78 -11.69
CA GLN A 461 12.83 0.91 -10.56
C GLN A 461 13.42 -0.43 -11.02
N SER A 462 13.10 -0.91 -12.22
CA SER A 462 13.71 -2.12 -12.78
C SER A 462 15.13 -1.91 -13.35
N VAL A 463 15.62 -0.66 -13.34
CA VAL A 463 16.96 -0.28 -13.79
C VAL A 463 17.84 0.00 -12.58
N GLN A 464 18.90 -0.79 -12.43
CA GLN A 464 19.89 -0.65 -11.38
C GLN A 464 20.91 0.42 -11.80
N ALA A 465 20.55 1.70 -11.61
CA ALA A 465 21.33 2.84 -12.10
C ALA A 465 22.81 2.83 -11.64
N HIS A 466 23.10 2.25 -10.48
CA HIS A 466 24.46 2.09 -9.94
C HIS A 466 25.34 1.10 -10.74
N ASN A 467 24.73 0.23 -11.57
CA ASN A 467 25.40 -0.76 -12.41
C ASN A 467 25.54 -0.32 -13.87
N LEU A 468 25.22 0.94 -14.19
CA LEU A 468 25.41 1.51 -15.52
C LEU A 468 26.90 1.77 -15.80
N PRO A 469 27.34 1.77 -17.07
CA PRO A 469 28.74 1.99 -17.41
C PRO A 469 29.26 3.36 -16.93
N GLU A 470 30.52 3.40 -16.50
CA GLU A 470 31.21 4.66 -16.18
C GLU A 470 31.19 5.62 -17.38
N GLY A 471 30.94 6.91 -17.11
CA GLY A 471 30.76 7.92 -18.17
C GLY A 471 29.31 8.10 -18.66
N THR A 472 28.34 7.41 -18.07
CA THR A 472 26.90 7.62 -18.33
C THR A 472 26.36 8.82 -17.54
N THR A 473 25.93 9.87 -18.24
CA THR A 473 25.20 11.00 -17.64
C THR A 473 23.71 10.71 -17.71
N LEU A 474 23.08 10.45 -16.56
CA LEU A 474 21.64 10.27 -16.46
C LEU A 474 20.94 11.63 -16.30
N VAL A 475 20.06 11.97 -17.24
CA VAL A 475 19.19 13.16 -17.16
C VAL A 475 17.74 12.72 -17.08
N GLU A 476 17.04 13.16 -16.05
CA GLU A 476 15.66 12.82 -15.77
C GLU A 476 14.72 13.95 -16.22
N ILE A 477 13.69 13.58 -16.99
CA ILE A 477 12.66 14.51 -17.47
C ILE A 477 11.40 14.34 -16.62
N GLN A 478 11.00 15.43 -15.95
CA GLN A 478 9.86 15.46 -15.04
C GLN A 478 8.74 16.33 -15.61
N PHE A 479 7.56 15.73 -15.72
CA PHE A 479 6.31 16.39 -16.14
C PHE A 479 5.36 16.39 -14.95
N GLU A 480 4.95 17.57 -14.48
CA GLU A 480 4.19 17.72 -13.24
C GLU A 480 2.86 18.47 -13.44
N GLN A 481 1.99 18.39 -12.43
CA GLN A 481 0.73 19.15 -12.33
C GLN A 481 -0.36 18.77 -13.36
N ALA A 482 -0.20 17.67 -14.09
CA ALA A 482 -1.23 17.10 -14.96
C ALA A 482 -1.67 15.69 -14.48
N PRO A 483 -2.85 15.21 -14.91
CA PRO A 483 -3.23 13.80 -14.81
C PRO A 483 -2.20 12.87 -15.49
N GLU A 484 -2.02 11.65 -14.97
CA GLU A 484 -0.99 10.70 -15.45
C GLU A 484 -1.14 10.33 -16.93
N ASP A 485 -2.36 10.27 -17.48
CA ASP A 485 -2.62 10.03 -18.89
C ASP A 485 -2.06 11.17 -19.78
N VAL A 486 -2.17 12.41 -19.31
CA VAL A 486 -1.62 13.59 -20.00
C VAL A 486 -0.08 13.61 -19.87
N VAL A 487 0.44 13.21 -18.71
CA VAL A 487 1.89 13.07 -18.45
C VAL A 487 2.50 11.98 -19.33
N ALA A 488 1.87 10.81 -19.43
CA ALA A 488 2.32 9.69 -20.26
C ALA A 488 2.41 10.12 -21.73
N LYS A 489 1.38 10.79 -22.23
CA LYS A 489 1.38 11.37 -23.57
C LYS A 489 2.49 12.40 -23.77
N ALA A 490 2.75 13.26 -22.78
CA ALA A 490 3.84 14.25 -22.84
C ALA A 490 5.21 13.58 -22.95
N ARG A 491 5.45 12.50 -22.19
CA ARG A 491 6.66 11.68 -22.30
C ARG A 491 6.82 11.08 -23.70
N CYS A 492 5.72 10.62 -24.33
CA CYS A 492 5.75 10.14 -25.71
C CYS A 492 6.15 11.22 -26.71
N LEU A 493 5.55 12.39 -26.62
CA LEU A 493 5.86 13.52 -27.50
C LEU A 493 7.28 14.04 -27.27
N PHE A 494 7.77 14.01 -26.03
CA PHE A 494 9.14 14.39 -25.70
C PHE A 494 10.14 13.40 -26.30
N ALA A 495 9.92 12.10 -26.15
CA ALA A 495 10.77 11.08 -26.76
C ALA A 495 10.78 11.20 -28.30
N ARG A 496 9.62 11.52 -28.92
CA ARG A 496 9.52 11.83 -30.34
C ARG A 496 10.43 13.00 -30.72
N PHE A 497 10.34 14.11 -29.99
CA PHE A 497 11.15 15.31 -30.19
C PHE A 497 12.65 15.02 -30.12
N VAL A 498 13.10 14.25 -29.12
CA VAL A 498 14.50 13.87 -28.95
C VAL A 498 15.01 13.07 -30.16
N VAL A 499 14.21 12.11 -30.65
CA VAL A 499 14.55 11.27 -31.80
C VAL A 499 14.59 12.08 -33.11
N GLU A 500 13.57 12.90 -33.37
CA GLU A 500 13.48 13.68 -34.61
C GLU A 500 14.53 14.78 -34.71
N LYS A 501 14.82 15.47 -33.60
CA LYS A 501 15.85 16.51 -33.54
C LYS A 501 17.25 15.97 -33.27
N LYS A 502 17.38 14.66 -33.03
CA LYS A 502 18.64 13.96 -32.73
C LYS A 502 19.43 14.65 -31.60
N ILE A 503 18.72 15.02 -30.53
CA ILE A 503 19.30 15.75 -29.40
C ILE A 503 20.39 14.91 -28.72
N CYS A 504 21.58 15.49 -28.55
CA CYS A 504 22.74 14.81 -27.98
C CYS A 504 23.36 15.54 -26.77
N THR A 505 22.78 16.66 -26.33
CA THR A 505 23.27 17.46 -25.19
C THR A 505 22.18 17.69 -24.15
N PRO A 506 22.51 17.80 -22.85
CA PRO A 506 21.54 18.14 -21.80
C PRO A 506 20.80 19.45 -22.04
N GLU A 507 21.47 20.45 -22.62
CA GLU A 507 20.89 21.75 -22.93
C GLU A 507 19.81 21.65 -24.02
N GLY A 508 20.03 20.83 -25.04
CA GLY A 508 19.07 20.62 -26.12
C GLY A 508 17.78 19.92 -25.67
N LEU A 509 17.78 19.28 -24.50
CA LEU A 509 16.56 18.69 -23.91
C LEU A 509 15.56 19.77 -23.49
N LYS A 510 16.01 21.00 -23.22
CA LYS A 510 15.16 22.14 -22.81
C LYS A 510 14.37 22.75 -23.97
N ASP A 511 14.78 22.50 -25.21
CA ASP A 511 14.18 23.05 -26.44
C ASP A 511 12.81 22.44 -26.79
N PHE A 512 12.31 21.49 -25.99
CA PHE A 512 10.99 20.92 -26.17
C PHE A 512 9.90 21.98 -25.99
N LYS A 513 9.17 22.26 -27.07
CA LYS A 513 8.05 23.20 -27.11
C LYS A 513 6.73 22.45 -27.28
N SER A 514 5.80 22.67 -26.37
CA SER A 514 4.44 22.15 -26.45
C SER A 514 3.42 23.22 -26.07
N GLN A 515 2.21 23.14 -26.62
CA GLN A 515 1.13 24.09 -26.29
C GLN A 515 0.59 23.91 -24.87
N GLU A 516 0.87 22.77 -24.24
CA GLU A 516 0.31 22.38 -22.93
C GLU A 516 1.36 22.34 -21.81
N TRP A 517 2.64 22.54 -22.13
CA TRP A 517 3.76 22.37 -21.18
C TRP A 517 4.73 23.54 -21.26
N SER A 518 5.11 24.07 -20.10
CA SER A 518 6.12 25.13 -19.95
C SER A 518 7.33 24.61 -19.20
N LEU A 519 8.52 25.00 -19.63
CA LEU A 519 9.77 24.73 -18.91
C LEU A 519 9.81 25.55 -17.60
N ASP A 520 10.20 24.91 -16.50
CA ASP A 520 10.49 25.59 -15.23
C ASP A 520 12.01 25.70 -15.05
N GLU A 521 12.59 26.77 -15.58
CA GLU A 521 14.03 27.00 -15.58
C GLU A 521 14.64 27.05 -14.16
N ARG A 522 13.87 27.50 -13.16
CA ARG A 522 14.36 27.67 -11.79
C ARG A 522 14.64 26.34 -11.11
N ARG A 523 13.89 25.30 -11.46
CA ARG A 523 14.03 23.96 -10.89
C ARG A 523 14.94 23.04 -11.70
N CYS A 524 15.27 23.41 -12.94
CA CYS A 524 16.13 22.61 -13.80
C CYS A 524 17.57 22.55 -13.26
N THR A 525 18.15 21.35 -13.28
CA THR A 525 19.55 21.08 -12.93
C THR A 525 20.21 20.32 -14.07
N ILE A 526 21.52 20.03 -13.96
CA ILE A 526 22.26 19.23 -14.96
C ILE A 526 21.70 17.80 -15.06
N GLN A 527 21.07 17.29 -14.00
CA GLN A 527 20.54 15.92 -13.93
C GLN A 527 19.01 15.84 -14.05
N LYS A 528 18.28 16.96 -13.95
CA LYS A 528 16.81 16.99 -13.96
C LYS A 528 16.26 18.17 -14.72
N VAL A 529 15.31 17.92 -15.63
CA VAL A 529 14.59 18.96 -16.39
C VAL A 529 13.11 18.90 -16.01
N PHE A 530 12.51 20.05 -15.68
CA PHE A 530 11.13 20.14 -15.19
C PHE A 530 10.23 20.87 -16.19
N TYR A 531 9.10 20.23 -16.53
CA TYR A 531 8.01 20.80 -17.29
C TYR A 531 6.73 20.84 -16.45
N VAL A 532 6.09 22.01 -16.42
CA VAL A 532 4.85 22.25 -15.70
C VAL A 532 3.70 22.34 -16.70
N TRP A 533 2.59 21.67 -16.38
CA TRP A 533 1.39 21.73 -17.20
C TRP A 533 0.73 23.10 -17.10
N ILE A 534 0.47 23.72 -18.26
CA ILE A 534 -0.16 25.04 -18.39
C ILE A 534 -1.53 24.96 -19.08
N GLY A 535 -2.03 23.77 -19.38
CA GLY A 535 -3.33 23.60 -20.00
C GLY A 535 -4.47 23.55 -18.98
N ASP A 536 -5.34 24.57 -18.90
CA ASP A 536 -6.68 24.34 -18.33
C ASP A 536 -7.74 25.33 -18.87
N GLU A 537 -8.49 24.89 -19.90
CA GLU A 537 -9.86 25.37 -20.21
C GLU A 537 -10.62 24.38 -21.13
N ARG A 538 -9.92 23.61 -21.97
CA ARG A 538 -10.53 22.70 -22.96
C ARG A 538 -10.98 21.34 -22.40
N HIS A 539 -10.25 20.77 -21.43
CA HIS A 539 -10.62 19.51 -20.77
C HIS A 539 -11.94 19.61 -19.99
N ARG A 540 -12.25 20.80 -19.44
CA ARG A 540 -13.50 21.10 -18.75
C ARG A 540 -14.71 21.15 -19.70
N LYS A 541 -14.51 21.51 -20.97
CA LYS A 541 -15.56 21.58 -22.02
C LYS A 541 -15.84 20.23 -22.70
N GLN A 542 -14.84 19.39 -22.94
CA GLN A 542 -15.06 18.05 -23.53
C GLN A 542 -15.84 17.10 -22.60
N LYS A 543 -15.68 17.23 -21.28
CA LYS A 543 -16.51 16.50 -20.30
C LYS A 543 -17.95 17.03 -20.24
N LYS A 544 -18.18 18.28 -20.64
CA LYS A 544 -19.51 18.90 -20.74
C LYS A 544 -20.20 18.49 -22.04
N SER A 545 -19.51 18.51 -23.18
CA SER A 545 -20.08 18.06 -24.46
C SER A 545 -20.46 16.58 -24.47
N LYS A 546 -19.64 15.67 -23.89
CA LYS A 546 -20.02 14.25 -23.73
C LYS A 546 -21.18 14.02 -22.75
N LYS A 547 -21.49 15.00 -21.88
CA LYS A 547 -22.61 14.94 -20.92
C LYS A 547 -23.88 15.56 -21.50
N ASP A 548 -23.73 16.58 -22.35
CA ASP A 548 -24.82 17.25 -23.05
C ASP A 548 -25.34 16.42 -24.24
N ASP A 549 -24.47 15.63 -24.90
CA ASP A 549 -24.86 14.72 -25.98
C ASP A 549 -25.63 13.48 -25.47
N LYS A 550 -25.34 13.04 -24.24
CA LYS A 550 -26.17 12.03 -23.52
C LYS A 550 -27.43 12.60 -22.87
N GLY A 551 -27.55 13.93 -22.81
CA GLY A 551 -28.71 14.63 -22.25
C GLY A 551 -29.80 14.93 -23.28
N LYS A 552 -29.46 15.03 -24.58
CA LYS A 552 -30.42 15.41 -25.64
C LYS A 552 -31.25 14.26 -26.20
N ASP A 553 -30.90 13.00 -25.94
CA ASP A 553 -31.71 11.82 -26.31
C ASP A 553 -32.78 11.45 -25.26
N LYS A 554 -32.90 12.21 -24.15
CA LYS A 554 -33.85 11.91 -23.06
C LYS A 554 -35.04 12.85 -22.92
N ASP A 555 -35.12 13.95 -23.69
CA ASP A 555 -36.19 14.97 -23.53
C ASP A 555 -37.15 15.10 -24.73
N LYS A 556 -37.30 14.04 -25.54
CA LYS A 556 -38.41 13.95 -26.51
C LYS A 556 -38.98 12.54 -26.59
N SER A 557 -39.75 12.12 -25.58
CA SER A 557 -40.91 11.23 -25.78
C SER A 557 -41.66 10.98 -24.47
N ASP A 558 -42.38 11.99 -23.98
CA ASP A 558 -43.53 11.77 -23.08
C ASP A 558 -44.64 12.75 -23.48
N ALA A 559 -45.31 12.43 -24.58
CA ALA A 559 -46.68 12.84 -24.91
C ALA A 559 -47.09 12.19 -26.23
N SER A 560 -47.72 11.01 -26.15
CA SER A 560 -48.88 10.59 -26.96
C SER A 560 -48.96 9.07 -27.13
N GLY A 561 -50.10 8.53 -26.74
CA GLY A 561 -50.82 7.59 -27.59
C GLY A 561 -50.46 6.13 -27.42
N GLU A 562 -51.27 5.46 -26.62
CA GLU A 562 -51.70 4.08 -26.82
C GLU A 562 -51.96 3.77 -28.30
N ASP A 563 -50.95 3.38 -29.10
CA ASP A 563 -51.20 2.71 -30.39
C ASP A 563 -49.98 1.99 -31.02
N LYS A 564 -48.93 1.70 -30.24
CA LYS A 564 -47.74 0.95 -30.74
C LYS A 564 -47.47 -0.39 -30.07
N LYS A 565 -48.39 -0.91 -29.25
CA LYS A 565 -48.29 -2.26 -28.66
C LYS A 565 -48.90 -3.39 -29.51
N LYS A 566 -49.51 -3.08 -30.67
CA LYS A 566 -50.05 -4.11 -31.60
C LYS A 566 -49.18 -4.41 -32.83
N ALA A 567 -48.11 -3.64 -33.10
CA ALA A 567 -47.29 -3.82 -34.32
C ALA A 567 -45.98 -4.62 -34.12
N THR A 568 -45.47 -4.77 -32.89
CA THR A 568 -44.18 -5.44 -32.63
C THR A 568 -44.29 -6.88 -32.14
N LYS A 569 -45.52 -7.37 -31.87
CA LYS A 569 -45.77 -8.80 -31.59
C LYS A 569 -46.02 -9.65 -32.84
N LYS A 570 -46.17 -9.02 -34.02
CA LYS A 570 -46.39 -9.70 -35.31
C LYS A 570 -45.14 -9.85 -36.18
N LYS A 571 -44.00 -9.25 -35.81
CA LYS A 571 -42.72 -9.36 -36.53
C LYS A 571 -41.68 -10.28 -35.87
N LYS A 572 -41.91 -10.74 -34.64
CA LYS A 572 -41.03 -11.70 -33.96
C LYS A 572 -41.44 -13.16 -34.18
N ALA A 573 -42.70 -13.42 -34.56
CA ALA A 573 -43.21 -14.76 -34.85
C ALA A 573 -43.00 -15.22 -36.31
N ALA A 574 -42.45 -14.37 -37.20
CA ALA A 574 -42.25 -14.67 -38.62
C ALA A 574 -40.76 -14.84 -39.01
N LYS A 575 -39.83 -14.80 -38.05
CA LYS A 575 -38.39 -14.98 -38.31
C LYS A 575 -37.79 -16.22 -37.62
N GLU A 576 -38.57 -16.91 -36.79
CA GLU A 576 -38.17 -18.15 -36.10
C GLU A 576 -38.81 -19.42 -36.70
N ALA A 577 -39.50 -19.30 -37.85
CA ALA A 577 -40.16 -20.42 -38.52
C ALA A 577 -39.61 -20.70 -39.94
N GLN A 578 -38.41 -20.20 -40.28
CA GLN A 578 -37.85 -20.33 -41.63
C GLN A 578 -36.39 -20.84 -41.68
N ASP A 579 -35.84 -21.31 -40.55
CA ASP A 579 -34.49 -21.89 -40.46
C ASP A 579 -34.51 -23.36 -39.95
N PHE A 580 -35.64 -24.05 -40.04
CA PHE A 580 -35.80 -25.46 -39.61
C PHE A 580 -36.63 -26.26 -40.62
N SER A 581 -36.13 -26.39 -41.84
CA SER A 581 -36.46 -27.50 -42.76
C SER A 581 -35.43 -27.50 -43.90
N ASP A 582 -34.87 -28.68 -44.20
CA ASP A 582 -33.85 -29.01 -45.20
C ASP A 582 -32.43 -29.07 -44.58
N MET A 583 -31.76 -30.22 -44.37
CA MET A 583 -31.95 -31.62 -44.74
C MET A 583 -31.14 -32.47 -43.74
N GLU A 584 -31.76 -33.50 -43.16
CA GLU A 584 -31.04 -34.69 -42.65
C GLU A 584 -30.81 -35.65 -43.82
N SER A 585 -29.57 -36.12 -44.02
CA SER A 585 -29.29 -37.50 -44.44
C SER A 585 -27.80 -37.85 -44.29
N ASP A 586 -27.57 -38.98 -43.61
CA ASP A 586 -26.43 -39.91 -43.66
C ASP A 586 -25.17 -39.68 -42.79
N GLU A 587 -25.05 -40.53 -41.76
CA GLU A 587 -23.82 -40.95 -41.06
C GLU A 587 -23.07 -42.09 -41.85
N PRO A 588 -21.92 -42.67 -41.40
CA PRO A 588 -20.61 -42.11 -41.03
C PRO A 588 -19.37 -42.91 -41.59
N LYS A 589 -18.14 -42.40 -41.29
CA LYS A 589 -16.78 -43.06 -41.18
C LYS A 589 -15.77 -42.84 -42.35
N PRO A 590 -14.43 -43.09 -42.16
CA PRO A 590 -13.49 -42.53 -41.17
C PRO A 590 -12.09 -42.10 -41.76
N LYS A 591 -11.33 -41.31 -41.00
CA LYS A 591 -9.84 -41.14 -40.95
C LYS A 591 -9.02 -41.05 -42.27
N GLY A 592 -8.32 -39.92 -42.47
CA GLY A 592 -7.23 -39.78 -43.46
C GLY A 592 -6.28 -38.60 -43.18
N LYS A 593 -4.98 -38.80 -43.45
CA LYS A 593 -3.81 -37.99 -43.03
C LYS A 593 -3.50 -36.78 -43.95
N LYS A 594 -2.88 -35.75 -43.34
CA LYS A 594 -1.73 -34.92 -43.78
C LYS A 594 -1.83 -33.96 -45.01
N LYS A 595 -1.34 -32.72 -44.72
CA LYS A 595 -0.37 -31.85 -45.45
C LYS A 595 -0.88 -30.72 -46.40
N LYS A 596 -0.45 -29.49 -46.01
CA LYS A 596 0.19 -28.39 -46.79
C LYS A 596 -0.54 -27.77 -48.00
N ALA A 597 -0.84 -26.46 -47.92
CA ALA A 597 -0.10 -25.32 -48.53
C ALA A 597 -0.99 -24.19 -49.09
N GLU A 598 -0.49 -22.97 -48.89
CA GLU A 598 -0.60 -21.71 -49.66
C GLU A 598 -1.90 -20.89 -49.82
N ARG A 599 -1.82 -19.68 -49.23
CA ARG A 599 -2.01 -18.31 -49.79
C ARG A 599 -3.23 -18.03 -50.67
N ASP A 600 -4.07 -17.06 -50.25
CA ASP A 600 -4.07 -15.72 -50.86
C ASP A 600 -4.85 -14.68 -50.02
N ARG A 601 -4.94 -13.44 -50.53
CA ARG A 601 -4.76 -12.13 -49.88
C ARG A 601 -6.02 -11.23 -49.78
N THR A 602 -6.20 -10.59 -48.60
CA THR A 602 -6.63 -9.17 -48.31
C THR A 602 -8.09 -8.65 -48.50
N PRO A 603 -8.48 -7.45 -47.96
CA PRO A 603 -9.45 -7.27 -46.85
C PRO A 603 -10.66 -6.35 -47.23
N PRO A 604 -11.52 -5.90 -46.28
CA PRO A 604 -11.35 -4.60 -45.56
C PRO A 604 -12.02 -4.64 -44.14
N GLN A 605 -12.20 -3.61 -43.29
CA GLN A 605 -11.56 -2.33 -42.91
C GLN A 605 -12.14 -1.96 -41.52
N ASP A 606 -11.36 -1.22 -40.72
CA ASP A 606 -11.72 -0.26 -39.64
C ASP A 606 -12.70 -0.64 -38.51
N PHE A 607 -12.28 -0.48 -37.24
CA PHE A 607 -12.48 0.78 -36.52
C PHE A 607 -11.63 0.87 -35.25
N SER A 608 -11.03 2.05 -35.10
CA SER A 608 -10.20 2.58 -34.03
C SER A 608 -10.94 2.74 -32.70
N ASP A 609 -10.20 2.55 -31.60
CA ASP A 609 -10.18 3.41 -30.40
C ASP A 609 -9.50 2.64 -29.24
N MET A 610 -8.21 2.93 -28.99
CA MET A 610 -7.49 2.46 -27.80
C MET A 610 -6.54 3.56 -27.30
N ASP A 611 -6.88 4.12 -26.14
CA ASP A 611 -6.05 5.02 -25.35
C ASP A 611 -4.81 4.27 -24.80
N SER A 612 -3.62 4.83 -25.03
CA SER A 612 -2.32 4.36 -24.57
C SER A 612 -2.01 4.85 -23.16
N GLU A 613 -1.64 3.92 -22.28
CA GLU A 613 -0.80 4.19 -21.11
C GLU A 613 0.28 3.09 -21.10
N ALA A 614 1.40 3.32 -21.77
CA ALA A 614 2.66 2.66 -21.46
C ALA A 614 3.74 3.74 -21.31
N GLY A 615 4.65 3.54 -20.34
CA GLY A 615 5.78 4.43 -20.13
C GLY A 615 6.86 4.16 -21.17
N ILE A 616 7.29 5.21 -21.88
CA ILE A 616 8.55 5.22 -22.65
C ILE A 616 9.69 5.44 -21.70
#